data_AF-A0A836IZV5-F1
#
_entry.id   AF-A0A836IZV5-F1
#
_cell.length_a   1.000
_cell.length_b   1.000
_cell.length_c   1.000
_cell.angle_alpha   90.00
_cell.angle_beta   90.00
_cell.angle_gamma   90.00
#
_symmetry.space_group_name_H-M   'P 1'
#
loop_
_entity.id
_entity.type
_entity.pdbx_description
1 polymer ?
#
loop_
_entity_poly.entity_id
_entity_poly.type
_entity_poly.pdbx_seq_one_letter_code
_entity_poly.pdbx_strand_id
1 'polypeptide(L)'
;MSVAAVIVDGSAKAVVALALSCPKSSDALGSRANAVTRAIDALLQGYKASMAMVSGRSGPASLDSCQCRMALEKQLVKLLLTPTPDINRELAVSVVLSVEEDMHVRHAVQDKLAGHLLHRTCDMRVAALLLLTAISEDSKSSYQRLRGLVETVGDHLRAKQASQGASLSSPSALYCYWEYTIPFLVLFLAHHPYYASEAAEHQFVSFQRVWHLLIGELLRHGTQCAGFVVELLSKIKQADDALAPASDACRVMCDLASRVLLECLGQRQSRAEDLRRYPGAVLLPSFFVRTSHANPQKLLETVYLSDGVRVAPNAPFRVPTVCGSATGAGSGSRGSSRQATPRASSIARTGGTIDGTEVHHLPRAAAPYEVATGDAAVPPFTDRKRARSPSPEVSAAVSLSPSVRSPCEGKVAEEEEEESCAQERECTEPAVEGSLSSPDPLSDSRSGLLERNTKWAALQRLAIEEALDDLFHGLTKTDIAQLRWKVVRSRIEEALRTLSCRRPPEQKVYAAGEGAGADLMMSGGASSLGSNMEDLLQYAKDQLRVRYDRAPA
;
A
#
# COMPACT_ATOMS: atom_id res chain seq x y z
N MET A 1 8.18 -27.06 4.78
CA MET A 1 6.78 -26.62 4.92
C MET A 1 6.21 -27.25 6.17
N SER A 2 5.47 -26.50 6.97
CA SER A 2 4.88 -27.00 8.22
C SER A 2 3.59 -27.76 7.96
N VAL A 3 3.41 -28.89 8.64
CA VAL A 3 2.22 -29.74 8.54
C VAL A 3 0.97 -28.95 8.96
N ALA A 4 1.07 -28.12 10.02
CA ALA A 4 -0.02 -27.30 10.50
C ALA A 4 -0.49 -26.29 9.44
N ALA A 5 0.46 -25.59 8.78
CA ALA A 5 0.14 -24.64 7.72
C ALA A 5 -0.54 -25.30 6.51
N VAL A 6 -0.12 -26.51 6.15
CA VAL A 6 -0.75 -27.30 5.07
C VAL A 6 -2.19 -27.69 5.44
N ILE A 7 -2.41 -28.11 6.70
CA ILE A 7 -3.75 -28.44 7.21
C ILE A 7 -4.66 -27.21 7.19
N VAL A 8 -4.16 -26.06 7.65
CA VAL A 8 -4.91 -24.79 7.64
C VAL A 8 -5.28 -24.39 6.22
N ASP A 9 -4.32 -24.43 5.28
CA ASP A 9 -4.59 -24.10 3.87
C ASP A 9 -5.61 -25.06 3.24
N GLY A 10 -5.46 -26.37 3.44
CA GLY A 10 -6.41 -27.37 2.95
C GLY A 10 -7.82 -27.16 3.52
N SER A 11 -7.92 -26.92 4.84
CA SER A 11 -9.18 -26.70 5.54
C SER A 11 -9.85 -25.40 5.08
N ALA A 12 -9.09 -24.31 4.99
CA ALA A 12 -9.59 -23.02 4.53
C ALA A 12 -10.13 -23.12 3.09
N LYS A 13 -9.39 -23.79 2.19
CA LYS A 13 -9.83 -24.03 0.81
C LYS A 13 -11.11 -24.88 0.75
N ALA A 14 -11.21 -25.92 1.59
CA ALA A 14 -12.40 -26.76 1.66
C ALA A 14 -13.62 -25.98 2.14
N VAL A 15 -13.49 -25.21 3.23
CA VAL A 15 -14.56 -24.36 3.77
C VAL A 15 -15.05 -23.35 2.71
N VAL A 16 -14.14 -22.67 2.01
CA VAL A 16 -14.50 -21.74 0.93
C VAL A 16 -15.16 -22.46 -0.24
N ALA A 17 -14.65 -23.62 -0.65
CA ALA A 17 -15.24 -24.38 -1.74
C ALA A 17 -16.67 -24.83 -1.41
N LEU A 18 -16.91 -25.31 -0.20
CA LEU A 18 -18.24 -25.69 0.28
C LEU A 18 -19.20 -24.50 0.31
N ALA A 19 -18.76 -23.36 0.87
CA ALA A 19 -19.58 -22.15 0.94
C ALA A 19 -19.98 -21.64 -0.45
N LEU A 20 -19.04 -21.60 -1.40
CA LEU A 20 -19.30 -21.12 -2.76
C LEU A 20 -20.08 -22.13 -3.62
N SER A 21 -20.10 -23.41 -3.25
CA SER A 21 -20.88 -24.45 -3.92
C SER A 21 -22.37 -24.44 -3.55
N CYS A 22 -22.74 -23.76 -2.46
CA CYS A 22 -24.13 -23.63 -2.04
C CYS A 22 -24.97 -22.91 -3.12
N PRO A 23 -26.26 -23.28 -3.29
CA PRO A 23 -27.14 -22.67 -4.28
C PRO A 23 -27.41 -21.19 -3.97
N LYS A 24 -27.66 -20.39 -5.02
CA LYS A 24 -27.93 -18.94 -4.88
C LYS A 24 -29.37 -18.64 -4.42
N SER A 25 -30.29 -19.61 -4.44
CA SER A 25 -31.71 -19.39 -4.15
C SER A 25 -31.97 -19.11 -2.67
N SER A 26 -32.82 -18.10 -2.42
CA SER A 26 -33.22 -17.57 -1.12
C SER A 26 -34.04 -18.53 -0.25
N ASP A 27 -34.74 -19.49 -0.87
CA ASP A 27 -35.86 -20.18 -0.21
C ASP A 27 -35.47 -21.36 0.70
N ALA A 28 -34.18 -21.54 0.97
CA ALA A 28 -33.70 -22.59 1.87
C ALA A 28 -32.79 -22.03 2.98
N LEU A 29 -32.83 -22.68 4.14
CA LEU A 29 -31.90 -22.51 5.27
C LEU A 29 -30.39 -22.61 4.88
N GLY A 30 -30.07 -22.95 3.64
CA GLY A 30 -28.73 -23.08 3.04
C GLY A 30 -28.42 -22.09 1.90
N SER A 31 -28.92 -20.86 1.97
CA SER A 31 -28.52 -19.80 1.02
C SER A 31 -26.99 -19.61 1.00
N ARG A 32 -26.41 -19.47 -0.20
CA ARG A 32 -24.99 -19.16 -0.40
C ARG A 32 -24.51 -17.98 0.44
N ALA A 33 -25.32 -16.94 0.60
CA ALA A 33 -24.96 -15.78 1.42
C ALA A 33 -24.66 -16.21 2.86
N ASN A 34 -25.53 -17.01 3.47
CA ASN A 34 -25.35 -17.51 4.84
C ASN A 34 -24.12 -18.42 4.96
N ALA A 35 -23.89 -19.28 3.96
CA ALA A 35 -22.72 -20.15 3.94
C ALA A 35 -21.41 -19.35 3.81
N VAL A 36 -21.40 -18.31 2.99
CA VAL A 36 -20.28 -17.36 2.86
C VAL A 36 -20.04 -16.63 4.18
N THR A 37 -21.08 -16.11 4.83
CA THR A 37 -20.97 -15.45 6.14
C THR A 37 -20.34 -16.37 7.18
N ARG A 38 -20.81 -17.62 7.32
CA ARG A 38 -20.23 -18.60 8.25
C ARG A 38 -18.77 -18.94 7.92
N ALA A 39 -18.44 -19.04 6.63
CA ALA A 39 -17.08 -19.29 6.19
C ALA A 39 -16.16 -18.11 6.53
N ILE A 40 -16.60 -16.86 6.35
CA ILE A 40 -15.85 -15.67 6.76
C ILE A 40 -15.60 -15.72 8.28
N ASP A 41 -16.62 -16.01 9.08
CA ASP A 41 -16.49 -16.08 10.55
C ASP A 41 -15.49 -17.16 11.00
N ALA A 42 -15.57 -18.35 10.40
CA ALA A 42 -14.62 -19.43 10.69
C ALA A 42 -13.18 -19.06 10.32
N LEU A 43 -12.97 -18.41 9.17
CA LEU A 43 -11.65 -17.97 8.73
C LEU A 43 -11.11 -16.82 9.60
N LEU A 44 -11.95 -15.86 10.01
CA LEU A 44 -11.57 -14.78 10.93
C LEU A 44 -11.20 -15.34 12.32
N GLN A 45 -11.93 -16.33 12.82
CA GLN A 45 -11.56 -17.04 14.05
C GLN A 45 -10.23 -17.78 13.90
N GLY A 46 -10.02 -18.48 12.78
CA GLY A 46 -8.76 -19.12 12.44
C GLY A 46 -7.59 -18.12 12.39
N TYR A 47 -7.82 -16.93 11.83
CA TYR A 47 -6.83 -15.86 11.78
C TYR A 47 -6.46 -15.40 13.20
N LYS A 48 -7.46 -15.10 14.04
CA LYS A 48 -7.23 -14.72 15.44
C LYS A 48 -6.47 -15.81 16.20
N ALA A 49 -6.80 -17.08 16.01
CA ALA A 49 -6.07 -18.19 16.62
C ALA A 49 -4.61 -18.27 16.15
N SER A 50 -4.35 -18.03 14.85
CA SER A 50 -2.99 -18.01 14.30
C SER A 50 -2.14 -16.84 14.82
N MET A 51 -2.78 -15.73 15.18
CA MET A 51 -2.14 -14.59 15.85
C MET A 51 -1.94 -14.85 17.34
N ALA A 52 -2.86 -15.56 18.01
CA ALA A 52 -2.84 -15.83 19.44
C ALA A 52 -1.92 -17.00 19.87
N MET A 53 -1.38 -17.78 18.93
CA MET A 53 -0.42 -18.89 19.19
C MET A 53 0.94 -18.44 19.78
N VAL A 54 1.01 -17.21 20.31
CA VAL A 54 2.12 -16.57 21.03
C VAL A 54 2.57 -17.33 22.27
N SER A 55 1.76 -18.26 22.79
CA SER A 55 2.07 -19.01 24.02
C SER A 55 3.06 -20.18 23.83
N GLY A 56 3.57 -20.41 22.61
CA GLY A 56 4.70 -21.32 22.34
C GLY A 56 5.93 -20.55 21.84
N ARG A 57 7.09 -21.23 21.77
CA ARG A 57 8.40 -20.70 21.27
C ARG A 57 8.36 -20.01 19.87
N SER A 58 7.22 -19.93 19.21
CA SER A 58 7.00 -19.38 17.88
C SER A 58 6.03 -18.20 17.95
N GLY A 59 6.56 -16.98 17.94
CA GLY A 59 5.75 -15.76 17.89
C GLY A 59 4.96 -15.59 16.58
N PRO A 60 4.19 -14.48 16.45
CA PRO A 60 3.39 -14.19 15.26
C PRO A 60 4.25 -14.02 14.00
N ALA A 61 5.51 -13.62 14.13
CA ALA A 61 6.47 -13.54 13.03
C ALA A 61 7.08 -14.91 12.63
N SER A 62 6.61 -16.02 13.21
CA SER A 62 7.09 -17.35 12.82
C SER A 62 6.64 -17.69 11.39
N LEU A 63 7.51 -18.38 10.65
CA LEU A 63 7.23 -18.81 9.28
C LEU A 63 5.91 -19.59 9.16
N ASP A 64 5.61 -20.42 10.14
CA ASP A 64 4.40 -21.24 10.18
C ASP A 64 3.15 -20.40 10.38
N SER A 65 3.19 -19.40 11.30
CA SER A 65 2.09 -18.46 11.49
C SER A 65 1.88 -17.60 10.24
N CYS A 66 2.96 -17.08 9.63
CA CYS A 66 2.86 -16.32 8.38
C CYS A 66 2.26 -17.15 7.24
N GLN A 67 2.63 -18.44 7.11
CA GLN A 67 2.03 -19.34 6.12
C GLN A 67 0.53 -19.57 6.39
N CYS A 68 0.14 -19.75 7.65
CA CYS A 68 -1.27 -19.89 8.04
C CYS A 68 -2.06 -18.61 7.71
N ARG A 69 -1.58 -17.43 8.11
CA ARG A 69 -2.24 -16.14 7.83
C ARG A 69 -2.38 -15.89 6.35
N MET A 70 -1.31 -16.09 5.58
CA MET A 70 -1.35 -15.99 4.12
C MET A 70 -2.40 -16.91 3.49
N ALA A 71 -2.52 -18.16 3.96
CA ALA A 71 -3.52 -19.10 3.46
C ALA A 71 -4.95 -18.62 3.77
N LEU A 72 -5.19 -18.20 5.02
CA LEU A 72 -6.48 -17.71 5.50
C LEU A 72 -6.90 -16.42 4.78
N GLU A 73 -6.01 -15.43 4.67
CA GLU A 73 -6.28 -14.15 4.00
C GLU A 73 -6.59 -14.33 2.51
N LYS A 74 -5.85 -15.19 1.81
CA LYS A 74 -6.15 -15.53 0.40
C LYS A 74 -7.54 -16.14 0.23
N GLN A 75 -8.01 -16.92 1.21
CA GLN A 75 -9.35 -17.49 1.20
C GLN A 75 -10.43 -16.46 1.59
N LEU A 76 -10.16 -15.58 2.56
CA LEU A 76 -11.03 -14.46 2.90
C LEU A 76 -11.29 -13.58 1.67
N VAL A 77 -10.23 -13.18 0.95
CA VAL A 77 -10.33 -12.40 -0.29
C VAL A 77 -11.22 -13.10 -1.33
N LYS A 78 -11.13 -14.43 -1.45
CA LYS A 78 -11.93 -15.21 -2.40
C LYS A 78 -13.42 -15.21 -2.05
N LEU A 79 -13.78 -15.21 -0.76
CA LEU A 79 -15.17 -15.11 -0.31
C LEU A 79 -15.75 -13.72 -0.60
N LEU A 80 -14.96 -12.66 -0.43
CA LEU A 80 -15.39 -11.28 -0.69
C LEU A 80 -15.69 -10.97 -2.17
N LEU A 81 -15.32 -11.87 -3.10
CA LEU A 81 -15.77 -11.79 -4.49
C LEU A 81 -17.27 -12.06 -4.65
N THR A 82 -17.91 -12.64 -3.63
CA THR A 82 -19.36 -12.85 -3.56
C THR A 82 -19.91 -11.92 -2.49
N PRO A 83 -20.36 -10.71 -2.87
CA PRO A 83 -20.94 -9.75 -1.94
C PRO A 83 -21.97 -10.38 -1.02
N THR A 84 -21.83 -10.13 0.29
CA THR A 84 -22.94 -10.36 1.21
C THR A 84 -23.74 -9.06 1.38
N PRO A 85 -25.02 -9.14 1.76
CA PRO A 85 -25.81 -7.94 2.05
C PRO A 85 -25.35 -7.23 3.33
N ASP A 86 -24.62 -7.90 4.21
CA ASP A 86 -24.16 -7.38 5.51
C ASP A 86 -22.69 -6.97 5.46
N ILE A 87 -22.42 -5.67 5.27
CA ILE A 87 -21.07 -5.10 5.12
C ILE A 87 -20.18 -5.27 6.37
N ASN A 88 -20.73 -5.64 7.55
CA ASN A 88 -19.95 -5.78 8.78
C ASN A 88 -18.83 -6.82 8.66
N ARG A 89 -19.07 -7.91 7.93
CA ARG A 89 -18.08 -8.97 7.75
C ARG A 89 -17.00 -8.56 6.76
N GLU A 90 -17.37 -7.91 5.67
CA GLU A 90 -16.43 -7.28 4.73
C GLU A 90 -15.53 -6.27 5.47
N LEU A 91 -16.10 -5.45 6.37
CA LEU A 91 -15.35 -4.51 7.20
C LEU A 91 -14.35 -5.24 8.10
N ALA A 92 -14.77 -6.31 8.79
CA ALA A 92 -13.87 -7.11 9.63
C ALA A 92 -12.70 -7.73 8.82
N VAL A 93 -12.97 -8.20 7.60
CA VAL A 93 -11.90 -8.67 6.71
C VAL A 93 -11.01 -7.51 6.26
N SER A 94 -11.58 -6.34 5.93
CA SER A 94 -10.79 -5.18 5.53
C SER A 94 -9.75 -4.79 6.58
N VAL A 95 -10.11 -4.88 7.87
CA VAL A 95 -9.21 -4.65 9.01
C VAL A 95 -8.09 -5.69 9.04
N VAL A 96 -8.41 -6.98 8.91
CA VAL A 96 -7.39 -8.04 8.91
C VAL A 96 -6.35 -7.81 7.80
N LEU A 97 -6.81 -7.48 6.60
CA LEU A 97 -5.92 -7.27 5.46
C LEU A 97 -5.10 -5.97 5.56
N SER A 98 -5.64 -4.93 6.21
CA SER A 98 -4.99 -3.63 6.31
C SER A 98 -3.95 -3.54 7.43
N VAL A 99 -4.00 -4.43 8.42
CA VAL A 99 -3.10 -4.44 9.60
C VAL A 99 -2.01 -5.53 9.55
N GLU A 100 -1.91 -6.30 8.47
CA GLU A 100 -0.89 -7.35 8.36
C GLU A 100 0.53 -6.77 8.35
N GLU A 101 1.35 -7.13 9.33
CA GLU A 101 2.69 -6.57 9.53
C GLU A 101 3.77 -7.28 8.72
N ASP A 102 3.59 -8.57 8.40
CA ASP A 102 4.57 -9.32 7.62
C ASP A 102 4.47 -8.97 6.13
N MET A 103 5.57 -8.41 5.60
CA MET A 103 5.67 -7.99 4.21
C MET A 103 5.38 -9.12 3.21
N HIS A 104 5.80 -10.36 3.49
CA HIS A 104 5.59 -11.48 2.56
C HIS A 104 4.11 -11.87 2.49
N VAL A 105 3.43 -11.89 3.65
CA VAL A 105 1.99 -12.15 3.73
C VAL A 105 1.23 -11.05 2.98
N ARG A 106 1.51 -9.78 3.29
CA ARG A 106 0.90 -8.62 2.60
C ARG A 106 1.08 -8.69 1.09
N HIS A 107 2.31 -8.84 0.61
CA HIS A 107 2.60 -8.87 -0.83
C HIS A 107 1.84 -9.99 -1.54
N ALA A 108 1.77 -11.18 -0.94
CA ALA A 108 1.05 -12.30 -1.51
C ALA A 108 -0.46 -12.07 -1.59
N VAL A 109 -1.02 -11.27 -0.68
CA VAL A 109 -2.43 -10.88 -0.67
C VAL A 109 -2.70 -9.74 -1.64
N GLN A 110 -1.81 -8.74 -1.73
CA GLN A 110 -1.87 -7.68 -2.73
C GLN A 110 -1.89 -8.26 -4.15
N ASP A 111 -1.00 -9.21 -4.45
CA ASP A 111 -0.95 -9.89 -5.75
C ASP A 111 -2.25 -10.67 -6.02
N LYS A 112 -2.85 -11.25 -4.98
CA LYS A 112 -4.12 -11.97 -5.08
C LYS A 112 -5.28 -11.03 -5.40
N LEU A 113 -5.37 -9.89 -4.71
CA LEU A 113 -6.37 -8.85 -4.94
C LEU A 113 -6.23 -8.25 -6.35
N ALA A 114 -5.01 -7.88 -6.74
CA ALA A 114 -4.71 -7.37 -8.08
C ALA A 114 -5.07 -8.41 -9.15
N GLY A 115 -4.69 -9.67 -8.98
CA GLY A 115 -5.05 -10.75 -9.90
C GLY A 115 -6.56 -10.96 -10.03
N HIS A 116 -7.33 -10.72 -8.96
CA HIS A 116 -8.80 -10.74 -9.05
C HIS A 116 -9.36 -9.57 -9.86
N LEU A 117 -8.83 -8.37 -9.67
CA LEU A 117 -9.23 -7.18 -10.44
C LEU A 117 -8.85 -7.27 -11.93
N LEU A 118 -7.74 -7.95 -12.26
CA LEU A 118 -7.26 -8.12 -13.63
C LEU A 118 -7.96 -9.23 -14.41
N HIS A 119 -8.43 -10.28 -13.73
CA HIS A 119 -8.90 -11.50 -14.38
C HIS A 119 -10.36 -11.84 -14.11
N ARG A 120 -11.05 -11.10 -13.22
CA ARG A 120 -12.44 -11.36 -12.87
C ARG A 120 -13.24 -10.07 -12.90
N THR A 121 -14.55 -10.24 -13.09
CA THR A 121 -15.49 -9.15 -12.82
C THR A 121 -15.77 -9.14 -11.32
N CYS A 122 -15.24 -8.12 -10.63
CA CYS A 122 -15.50 -7.88 -9.23
C CYS A 122 -15.85 -6.42 -8.99
N ASP A 123 -16.61 -6.19 -7.93
CA ASP A 123 -16.96 -4.86 -7.42
C ASP A 123 -15.69 -4.12 -6.95
N MET A 124 -15.69 -2.79 -7.04
CA MET A 124 -14.65 -1.91 -6.53
C MET A 124 -14.36 -2.05 -5.02
N ARG A 125 -15.17 -2.79 -4.25
CA ARG A 125 -14.76 -3.30 -2.92
C ARG A 125 -13.39 -3.94 -2.91
N VAL A 126 -13.11 -4.80 -3.90
CA VAL A 126 -11.82 -5.51 -3.97
C VAL A 126 -10.68 -4.53 -4.19
N ALA A 127 -10.94 -3.46 -4.95
CA ALA A 127 -10.01 -2.37 -5.17
C ALA A 127 -9.76 -1.58 -3.87
N ALA A 128 -10.80 -1.36 -3.04
CA ALA A 128 -10.66 -0.71 -1.74
C ALA A 128 -9.76 -1.51 -0.80
N LEU A 129 -9.94 -2.83 -0.75
CA LEU A 129 -9.11 -3.72 0.05
C LEU A 129 -7.64 -3.68 -0.38
N LEU A 130 -7.37 -3.63 -1.69
CA LEU A 130 -6.01 -3.47 -2.20
C LEU A 130 -5.38 -2.16 -1.72
N LEU A 131 -6.11 -1.06 -1.83
CA LEU A 131 -5.62 0.26 -1.40
C LEU A 131 -5.40 0.35 0.11
N LEU A 132 -6.25 -0.29 0.92
CA LEU A 132 -6.12 -0.29 2.38
C LEU A 132 -4.84 -0.97 2.88
N THR A 133 -4.26 -1.88 2.11
CA THR A 133 -2.95 -2.48 2.48
C THR A 133 -1.84 -1.43 2.60
N ALA A 134 -2.01 -0.24 2.01
CA ALA A 134 -1.09 0.90 2.17
C ALA A 134 -0.97 1.40 3.62
N ILE A 135 -1.91 1.06 4.51
CA ILE A 135 -1.85 1.42 5.93
C ILE A 135 -0.62 0.77 6.58
N SER A 136 -0.41 -0.51 6.33
CA SER A 136 0.70 -1.31 6.89
C SER A 136 2.00 -1.22 6.10
N GLU A 137 2.07 -0.40 5.05
CA GLU A 137 3.34 -0.17 4.36
C GLU A 137 4.23 0.78 5.15
N ASP A 138 5.33 0.21 5.66
CA ASP A 138 6.35 0.87 6.47
C ASP A 138 7.49 1.46 5.64
N SER A 139 7.72 0.89 4.44
CA SER A 139 8.81 1.31 3.56
C SER A 139 8.32 1.97 2.26
N LYS A 140 9.11 2.93 1.79
CA LYS A 140 8.89 3.57 0.48
C LYS A 140 8.91 2.55 -0.65
N SER A 141 9.79 1.54 -0.60
CA SER A 141 9.90 0.51 -1.64
C SER A 141 8.64 -0.35 -1.75
N SER A 142 8.11 -0.80 -0.61
CA SER A 142 6.90 -1.63 -0.60
C SER A 142 5.67 -0.83 -1.04
N TYR A 143 5.56 0.42 -0.61
CA TYR A 143 4.52 1.31 -1.11
C TYR A 143 4.63 1.59 -2.62
N GLN A 144 5.83 1.76 -3.17
CA GLN A 144 6.02 1.92 -4.62
C GLN A 144 5.68 0.65 -5.40
N ARG A 145 5.94 -0.54 -4.83
CA ARG A 145 5.47 -1.81 -5.40
C ARG A 145 3.94 -1.86 -5.46
N LEU A 146 3.27 -1.54 -4.36
CA LEU A 146 1.81 -1.46 -4.30
C LEU A 146 1.27 -0.46 -5.31
N ARG A 147 1.91 0.71 -5.44
CA ARG A 147 1.58 1.71 -6.46
C ARG A 147 1.66 1.14 -7.88
N GLY A 148 2.74 0.43 -8.22
CA GLY A 148 2.85 -0.23 -9.53
C GLY A 148 1.75 -1.26 -9.81
N LEU A 149 1.31 -2.00 -8.77
CA LEU A 149 0.16 -2.91 -8.88
C LEU A 149 -1.14 -2.13 -9.14
N VAL A 150 -1.39 -1.05 -8.40
CA VAL A 150 -2.57 -0.19 -8.57
C VAL A 150 -2.60 0.45 -9.97
N GLU A 151 -1.45 0.92 -10.46
CA GLU A 151 -1.31 1.47 -11.82
C GLU A 151 -1.64 0.42 -12.88
N THR A 152 -1.13 -0.80 -12.74
CA THR A 152 -1.41 -1.94 -13.64
C THR A 152 -2.91 -2.27 -13.66
N VAL A 153 -3.54 -2.35 -12.48
CA VAL A 153 -4.98 -2.58 -12.38
C VAL A 153 -5.75 -1.40 -12.99
N GLY A 154 -5.31 -0.15 -12.79
CA GLY A 154 -5.96 1.01 -13.37
C GLY A 154 -5.87 1.11 -14.88
N ASP A 155 -4.77 0.70 -15.49
CA ASP A 155 -4.71 0.60 -16.95
C ASP A 155 -5.70 -0.46 -17.47
N HIS A 156 -5.80 -1.61 -16.80
CA HIS A 156 -6.78 -2.64 -17.14
C HIS A 156 -8.24 -2.14 -17.00
N LEU A 157 -8.58 -1.51 -15.88
CA LEU A 157 -9.93 -1.03 -15.62
C LEU A 157 -10.32 0.08 -16.62
N ARG A 158 -9.41 0.99 -17.00
CA ARG A 158 -9.69 2.00 -18.03
C ARG A 158 -9.85 1.40 -19.42
N ALA A 159 -9.04 0.41 -19.79
CA ALA A 159 -9.24 -0.32 -21.05
C ALA A 159 -10.64 -0.97 -21.08
N LYS A 160 -11.06 -1.55 -19.94
CA LYS A 160 -12.40 -2.11 -19.77
C LYS A 160 -13.49 -1.05 -19.90
N GLN A 161 -13.35 0.12 -19.26
CA GLN A 161 -14.27 1.25 -19.40
C GLN A 161 -14.47 1.63 -20.87
N ALA A 162 -13.37 1.82 -21.61
CA ALA A 162 -13.40 2.20 -23.02
C ALA A 162 -14.08 1.12 -23.89
N SER A 163 -13.80 -0.16 -23.62
CA SER A 163 -14.42 -1.28 -24.37
C SER A 163 -15.91 -1.44 -24.11
N GLN A 164 -16.38 -1.12 -22.89
CA GLN A 164 -17.77 -1.30 -22.48
C GLN A 164 -18.64 -0.07 -22.77
N GLY A 165 -18.04 1.10 -23.02
CA GLY A 165 -18.77 2.36 -23.17
C GLY A 165 -19.57 2.74 -21.91
N ALA A 166 -19.19 2.20 -20.74
CA ALA A 166 -19.86 2.47 -19.49
C ALA A 166 -19.66 3.94 -19.11
N SER A 167 -20.72 4.64 -18.72
CA SER A 167 -20.60 5.98 -18.14
C SER A 167 -20.48 5.88 -16.61
N LEU A 168 -19.93 6.91 -15.97
CA LEU A 168 -19.87 7.01 -14.50
C LEU A 168 -21.24 6.90 -13.81
N SER A 169 -22.35 7.24 -14.49
CA SER A 169 -23.70 7.09 -13.93
C SER A 169 -24.32 5.70 -14.16
N SER A 170 -23.66 4.83 -14.93
CA SER A 170 -24.18 3.50 -15.23
C SER A 170 -23.86 2.49 -14.11
N PRO A 171 -24.73 1.48 -13.86
CA PRO A 171 -24.45 0.43 -12.87
C PRO A 171 -23.16 -0.36 -13.17
N SER A 172 -22.80 -0.50 -14.45
CA SER A 172 -21.54 -1.13 -14.88
C SER A 172 -20.32 -0.41 -14.32
N ALA A 173 -20.43 0.87 -13.96
CA ALA A 173 -19.32 1.63 -13.43
C ALA A 173 -18.77 1.09 -12.10
N LEU A 174 -19.62 0.43 -11.31
CA LEU A 174 -19.26 -0.24 -10.06
C LEU A 174 -18.24 -1.39 -10.24
N TYR A 175 -17.95 -1.77 -11.49
CA TYR A 175 -17.04 -2.88 -11.85
C TYR A 175 -15.85 -2.44 -12.71
N CYS A 176 -15.74 -1.15 -13.03
CA CYS A 176 -14.65 -0.64 -13.88
C CYS A 176 -14.15 0.76 -13.54
N TYR A 177 -14.79 1.54 -12.67
CA TYR A 177 -14.33 2.89 -12.31
C TYR A 177 -13.74 2.94 -10.91
N TRP A 178 -12.47 3.32 -10.82
CA TRP A 178 -11.74 3.48 -9.55
C TRP A 178 -12.44 4.45 -8.59
N GLU A 179 -13.16 5.43 -9.11
CA GLU A 179 -13.90 6.42 -8.33
C GLU A 179 -14.93 5.74 -7.41
N TYR A 180 -15.55 4.64 -7.84
CA TYR A 180 -16.48 3.87 -7.01
C TYR A 180 -15.80 3.03 -5.91
N THR A 181 -14.48 3.15 -5.77
CA THR A 181 -13.75 2.64 -4.60
C THR A 181 -13.93 3.55 -3.37
N ILE A 182 -14.21 4.84 -3.59
CA ILE A 182 -14.31 5.89 -2.56
C ILE A 182 -15.33 5.56 -1.46
N PRO A 183 -16.57 5.13 -1.76
CA PRO A 183 -17.57 4.82 -0.73
C PRO A 183 -17.07 3.76 0.26
N PHE A 184 -16.38 2.74 -0.24
CA PHE A 184 -15.83 1.66 0.58
C PHE A 184 -14.65 2.13 1.41
N LEU A 185 -13.77 2.96 0.87
CA LEU A 185 -12.66 3.54 1.63
C LEU A 185 -13.16 4.47 2.75
N VAL A 186 -14.16 5.31 2.47
CA VAL A 186 -14.75 6.17 3.51
C VAL A 186 -15.28 5.32 4.66
N LEU A 187 -16.05 4.27 4.35
CA LEU A 187 -16.59 3.38 5.37
C LEU A 187 -15.47 2.65 6.13
N PHE A 188 -14.57 1.97 5.41
CA PHE A 188 -13.54 1.15 6.04
C PHE A 188 -12.54 1.96 6.86
N LEU A 189 -12.17 3.16 6.44
CA LEU A 189 -11.29 4.04 7.21
C LEU A 189 -11.99 4.65 8.44
N ALA A 190 -13.27 5.02 8.32
CA ALA A 190 -14.05 5.56 9.43
C ALA A 190 -14.24 4.55 10.58
N HIS A 191 -14.29 3.26 10.24
CA HIS A 191 -14.41 2.15 11.21
C HIS A 191 -13.10 1.40 11.45
N HIS A 192 -11.98 1.93 10.95
CA HIS A 192 -10.69 1.27 11.13
C HIS A 192 -10.26 1.34 12.60
N PRO A 193 -9.66 0.29 13.18
CA PRO A 193 -9.21 0.31 14.59
C PRO A 193 -8.21 1.42 14.90
N TYR A 194 -7.44 1.87 13.91
CA TYR A 194 -6.52 3.01 14.05
C TYR A 194 -7.20 4.39 13.93
N TYR A 195 -8.52 4.47 13.71
CA TYR A 195 -9.20 5.75 13.56
C TYR A 195 -9.00 6.63 14.81
N ALA A 196 -9.23 6.09 16.00
CA ALA A 196 -9.12 6.84 17.25
C ALA A 196 -7.68 7.33 17.51
N SER A 197 -6.67 6.48 17.27
CA SER A 197 -5.26 6.86 17.42
C SER A 197 -4.83 7.90 16.39
N GLU A 198 -5.22 7.74 15.13
CA GLU A 198 -4.90 8.68 14.05
C GLU A 198 -5.61 10.04 14.24
N ALA A 199 -6.81 10.03 14.82
CA ALA A 199 -7.56 11.23 15.19
C ALA A 199 -6.92 11.97 16.36
N ALA A 200 -6.45 11.24 17.39
CA ALA A 200 -5.74 11.81 18.55
C ALA A 200 -4.38 12.41 18.17
N GLU A 201 -3.67 11.79 17.23
CA GLU A 201 -2.41 12.33 16.66
C GLU A 201 -2.67 13.55 15.74
N HIS A 202 -3.93 13.83 15.37
CA HIS A 202 -4.35 14.94 14.50
C HIS A 202 -3.65 15.00 13.13
N GLN A 203 -3.18 13.87 12.60
CA GLN A 203 -2.48 13.85 11.31
C GLN A 203 -3.08 12.86 10.31
N PHE A 204 -3.74 11.78 10.74
CA PHE A 204 -4.28 10.78 9.81
C PHE A 204 -3.25 10.29 8.76
N VAL A 205 -1.96 10.22 9.11
CA VAL A 205 -0.85 9.97 8.16
C VAL A 205 -1.06 8.68 7.37
N SER A 206 -1.47 7.61 8.04
CA SER A 206 -1.66 6.31 7.40
C SER A 206 -2.84 6.34 6.43
N PHE A 207 -3.90 7.08 6.77
CA PHE A 207 -5.07 7.24 5.91
C PHE A 207 -4.81 8.19 4.74
N GLN A 208 -3.99 9.24 4.96
CA GLN A 208 -3.50 10.09 3.87
C GLN A 208 -2.75 9.26 2.82
N ARG A 209 -1.93 8.26 3.20
CA ARG A 209 -1.26 7.36 2.23
C ARG A 209 -2.28 6.64 1.33
N VAL A 210 -3.35 6.10 1.91
CA VAL A 210 -4.42 5.43 1.15
C VAL A 210 -5.07 6.40 0.15
N TRP A 211 -5.40 7.61 0.60
CA TRP A 211 -6.00 8.63 -0.27
C TRP A 211 -5.05 9.10 -1.38
N HIS A 212 -3.78 9.34 -1.07
CA HIS A 212 -2.77 9.69 -2.09
C HIS A 212 -2.58 8.59 -3.13
N LEU A 213 -2.66 7.32 -2.72
CA LEU A 213 -2.57 6.19 -3.64
C LEU A 213 -3.72 6.20 -4.64
N LEU A 214 -4.97 6.32 -4.15
CA LEU A 214 -6.15 6.40 -5.00
C LEU A 214 -6.15 7.63 -5.89
N ILE A 215 -6.02 8.82 -5.30
CA ILE A 215 -6.12 10.10 -6.01
C ILE A 215 -4.97 10.23 -7.01
N GLY A 216 -3.79 9.74 -6.66
CA GLY A 216 -2.66 9.66 -7.58
C GLY A 216 -2.98 8.83 -8.83
N GLU A 217 -3.66 7.70 -8.66
CA GLU A 217 -4.11 6.86 -9.79
C GLU A 217 -5.25 7.52 -10.57
N LEU A 218 -6.26 8.08 -9.90
CA LEU A 218 -7.39 8.77 -10.54
C LEU A 218 -6.91 9.91 -11.45
N LEU A 219 -5.93 10.69 -10.99
CA LEU A 219 -5.39 11.84 -11.71
C LEU A 219 -4.25 11.49 -12.67
N ARG A 220 -3.87 10.21 -12.81
CA ARG A 220 -2.69 9.81 -13.59
C ARG A 220 -2.74 10.27 -15.04
N HIS A 221 -3.91 10.17 -15.68
CA HIS A 221 -4.11 10.50 -17.10
C HIS A 221 -4.87 11.81 -17.34
N GLY A 222 -5.12 12.60 -16.29
CA GLY A 222 -5.84 13.87 -16.38
C GLY A 222 -6.70 14.15 -15.16
N THR A 223 -7.29 15.34 -15.10
CA THR A 223 -8.03 15.86 -13.94
C THR A 223 -9.55 15.83 -14.12
N GLN A 224 -10.04 15.25 -15.23
CA GLN A 224 -11.45 15.27 -15.61
C GLN A 224 -12.39 14.53 -14.64
N CYS A 225 -11.87 13.58 -13.86
CA CYS A 225 -12.65 12.86 -12.85
C CYS A 225 -12.85 13.65 -11.55
N ALA A 226 -12.13 14.77 -11.34
CA ALA A 226 -12.15 15.51 -10.08
C ALA A 226 -13.55 16.02 -9.71
N GLY A 227 -14.30 16.58 -10.65
CA GLY A 227 -15.69 17.01 -10.43
C GLY A 227 -16.61 15.87 -10.00
N PHE A 228 -16.41 14.65 -10.54
CA PHE A 228 -17.17 13.46 -10.09
C PHE A 228 -16.79 13.06 -8.67
N VAL A 229 -15.49 13.04 -8.35
CA VAL A 229 -15.00 12.69 -7.01
C VAL A 229 -15.56 13.66 -5.95
N VAL A 230 -15.59 14.97 -6.24
CA VAL A 230 -16.17 15.97 -5.33
C VAL A 230 -17.66 15.76 -5.13
N GLU A 231 -18.43 15.50 -6.20
CA GLU A 231 -19.87 15.22 -6.06
C GLU A 231 -20.08 13.91 -5.29
N LEU A 232 -19.28 12.87 -5.52
CA LEU A 232 -19.36 11.60 -4.81
C LEU A 232 -19.08 11.77 -3.31
N LEU A 233 -18.01 12.47 -2.93
CA LEU A 233 -17.71 12.78 -1.53
C LEU A 233 -18.81 13.63 -0.89
N SER A 234 -19.37 14.59 -1.62
CA SER A 234 -20.50 15.41 -1.15
C SER A 234 -21.73 14.55 -0.87
N LYS A 235 -22.06 13.61 -1.76
CA LYS A 235 -23.20 12.70 -1.57
C LYS A 235 -22.99 11.77 -0.38
N ILE A 236 -21.77 11.26 -0.17
CA ILE A 236 -21.45 10.45 1.01
C ILE A 236 -21.60 11.28 2.29
N LYS A 237 -21.09 12.53 2.30
CA LYS A 237 -21.18 13.44 3.46
C LYS A 237 -22.62 13.80 3.86
N GLN A 238 -23.53 13.80 2.88
CA GLN A 238 -24.98 14.02 3.07
C GLN A 238 -25.76 12.77 3.48
N ALA A 239 -25.12 11.59 3.49
CA ALA A 239 -25.72 10.35 3.94
C ALA A 239 -25.29 10.04 5.39
N ASP A 240 -26.06 9.18 6.06
CA ASP A 240 -25.63 8.54 7.30
C ASP A 240 -25.05 7.16 6.95
N ASP A 241 -24.01 6.75 7.66
CA ASP A 241 -23.52 5.38 7.58
C ASP A 241 -24.47 4.46 8.37
N ALA A 242 -24.90 3.36 7.75
CA ALA A 242 -25.80 2.38 8.36
C ALA A 242 -25.19 1.67 9.60
N LEU A 243 -23.86 1.57 9.70
CA LEU A 243 -23.19 0.91 10.82
C LEU A 243 -23.13 1.77 12.07
N ALA A 244 -22.84 3.07 11.91
CA ALA A 244 -22.84 4.04 13.00
C ALA A 244 -23.48 5.38 12.58
N PRO A 245 -24.82 5.47 12.49
CA PRO A 245 -25.51 6.66 11.98
C PRO A 245 -25.24 7.95 12.76
N ALA A 246 -24.92 7.82 14.05
CA ALA A 246 -24.61 8.94 14.94
C ALA A 246 -23.15 9.41 14.88
N SER A 247 -22.28 8.67 14.18
CA SER A 247 -20.85 8.99 14.10
C SER A 247 -20.55 9.91 12.93
N ASP A 248 -19.76 10.95 13.17
CA ASP A 248 -19.26 11.84 12.12
C ASP A 248 -17.99 11.31 11.44
N ALA A 249 -17.52 10.11 11.78
CA ALA A 249 -16.26 9.56 11.26
C ALA A 249 -16.21 9.48 9.73
N CYS A 250 -17.30 9.06 9.08
CA CYS A 250 -17.37 9.06 7.61
C CYS A 250 -17.27 10.49 7.04
N ARG A 251 -17.84 11.50 7.71
CA ARG A 251 -17.76 12.90 7.28
C ARG A 251 -16.34 13.46 7.43
N VAL A 252 -15.64 13.11 8.51
CA VAL A 252 -14.21 13.40 8.70
C VAL A 252 -13.38 12.78 7.58
N MET A 253 -13.66 11.53 7.19
CA MET A 253 -12.97 10.87 6.07
C MET A 253 -13.28 11.51 4.72
N CYS A 254 -14.51 11.98 4.48
CA CYS A 254 -14.84 12.77 3.28
C CYS A 254 -14.06 14.08 3.21
N ASP A 255 -13.92 14.79 4.33
CA ASP A 255 -13.15 16.03 4.40
C ASP A 255 -11.65 15.77 4.20
N LEU A 256 -11.12 14.67 4.76
CA LEU A 256 -9.73 14.25 4.54
C LEU A 256 -9.47 13.95 3.06
N ALA A 257 -10.33 13.16 2.43
CA ALA A 257 -10.24 12.85 1.01
C ALA A 257 -10.29 14.12 0.15
N SER A 258 -11.18 15.06 0.50
CA SER A 258 -11.31 16.34 -0.20
C SER A 258 -10.05 17.19 -0.08
N ARG A 259 -9.44 17.28 1.11
CA ARG A 259 -8.17 17.99 1.29
C ARG A 259 -7.02 17.35 0.50
N VAL A 260 -6.93 16.01 0.50
CA VAL A 260 -5.93 15.29 -0.30
C VAL A 260 -6.14 15.51 -1.79
N LEU A 261 -7.39 15.54 -2.27
CA LEU A 261 -7.71 15.82 -3.66
C LEU A 261 -7.25 17.22 -4.05
N LEU A 262 -7.59 18.23 -3.26
CA LEU A 262 -7.23 19.62 -3.51
C LEU A 262 -5.71 19.82 -3.53
N GLU A 263 -4.99 19.20 -2.60
CA GLU A 263 -3.52 19.21 -2.59
C GLU A 263 -2.95 18.59 -3.88
N CYS A 264 -3.45 17.43 -4.29
CA CYS A 264 -3.00 16.77 -5.52
C CYS A 264 -3.33 17.59 -6.79
N LEU A 265 -4.47 18.28 -6.82
CA LEU A 265 -4.85 19.17 -7.93
C LEU A 265 -4.00 20.43 -7.97
N GLY A 266 -3.66 21.00 -6.81
CA GLY A 266 -2.80 22.16 -6.67
C GLY A 266 -1.39 21.90 -7.21
N GLN A 267 -0.82 20.73 -6.91
CA GLN A 267 0.47 20.29 -7.46
C GLN A 267 0.47 20.18 -8.99
N ARG A 268 -0.70 19.88 -9.59
CA ARG A 268 -0.87 19.73 -11.04
C ARG A 268 -1.27 21.03 -11.74
N GLN A 269 -1.41 22.14 -11.01
CA GLN A 269 -1.88 23.42 -11.55
C GLN A 269 -3.22 23.28 -12.28
N SER A 270 -4.12 22.48 -11.70
CA SER A 270 -5.39 22.11 -12.33
C SER A 270 -6.29 23.33 -12.52
N ARG A 271 -7.12 23.32 -13.56
CA ARG A 271 -8.02 24.44 -13.85
C ARG A 271 -9.24 24.37 -12.95
N ALA A 272 -9.83 25.52 -12.62
CA ALA A 272 -11.11 25.56 -11.91
C ALA A 272 -12.23 24.81 -12.66
N GLU A 273 -12.09 24.65 -13.97
CA GLU A 273 -13.00 23.88 -14.82
C GLU A 273 -13.07 22.39 -14.46
N ASP A 274 -11.98 21.83 -13.91
CA ASP A 274 -11.88 20.41 -13.53
C ASP A 274 -12.73 20.08 -12.30
N LEU A 275 -13.08 21.11 -11.52
CA LEU A 275 -13.94 21.05 -10.34
C LEU A 275 -15.40 21.44 -10.65
N ARG A 276 -15.76 21.56 -11.94
CA ARG A 276 -17.16 21.77 -12.31
C ARG A 276 -18.03 20.64 -11.78
N ARG A 277 -19.24 21.01 -11.40
CA ARG A 277 -20.22 20.05 -10.88
C ARG A 277 -20.45 18.94 -11.90
N TYR A 278 -20.39 17.69 -11.43
CA TYR A 278 -20.67 16.54 -12.27
C TYR A 278 -22.15 16.56 -12.72
N PRO A 279 -22.44 16.50 -14.03
CA PRO A 279 -23.82 16.65 -14.53
C PRO A 279 -24.65 15.36 -14.42
N GLY A 280 -24.03 14.22 -14.13
CA GLY A 280 -24.71 12.92 -14.04
C GLY A 280 -25.14 12.53 -12.63
N ALA A 281 -25.68 11.32 -12.51
CA ALA A 281 -26.03 10.72 -11.23
C ALA A 281 -24.84 9.98 -10.62
N VAL A 282 -24.78 9.98 -9.28
CA VAL A 282 -23.84 9.23 -8.46
C VAL A 282 -24.55 8.02 -7.84
N LEU A 283 -23.93 6.85 -7.90
CA LEU A 283 -24.44 5.62 -7.30
C LEU A 283 -23.79 5.37 -5.93
N LEU A 284 -24.55 5.47 -4.85
CA LEU A 284 -24.04 5.11 -3.52
C LEU A 284 -24.42 3.66 -3.16
N PRO A 285 -23.51 2.90 -2.51
CA PRO A 285 -23.85 1.61 -1.92
C PRO A 285 -24.95 1.74 -0.84
N SER A 286 -25.70 0.65 -0.63
CA SER A 286 -26.86 0.61 0.28
C SER A 286 -26.55 0.85 1.76
N PHE A 287 -25.28 0.77 2.17
CA PHE A 287 -24.86 1.10 3.54
C PHE A 287 -24.72 2.60 3.79
N PHE A 288 -24.86 3.45 2.78
CA PHE A 288 -25.09 4.88 2.96
C PHE A 288 -26.59 5.17 2.85
N VAL A 289 -27.22 5.42 4.00
CA VAL A 289 -28.65 5.61 4.12
C VAL A 289 -29.01 7.09 4.16
N ARG A 290 -30.29 7.38 3.94
CA ARG A 290 -30.79 8.76 4.02
C ARG A 290 -30.53 9.34 5.40
N THR A 291 -29.94 10.53 5.43
CA THR A 291 -29.62 11.17 6.70
C THR A 291 -30.86 11.53 7.51
N SER A 292 -30.75 11.37 8.83
CA SER A 292 -31.72 11.81 9.83
C SER A 292 -31.71 13.33 10.06
N HIS A 293 -30.68 14.03 9.60
CA HIS A 293 -30.56 15.48 9.74
C HIS A 293 -31.63 16.25 8.95
N ALA A 294 -32.29 17.21 9.60
CA ALA A 294 -33.36 18.02 9.00
C ALA A 294 -32.90 18.87 7.81
N ASN A 295 -31.63 19.30 7.79
CA ASN A 295 -31.04 20.05 6.69
C ASN A 295 -29.73 19.40 6.22
N PRO A 296 -29.78 18.50 5.21
CA PRO A 296 -28.59 17.87 4.64
C PRO A 296 -27.61 18.86 3.99
N GLN A 297 -28.06 20.07 3.63
CA GLN A 297 -27.19 21.08 3.04
C GLN A 297 -26.18 21.63 4.06
N LYS A 298 -26.62 21.79 5.32
CA LYS A 298 -25.75 22.21 6.43
C LYS A 298 -24.60 21.22 6.66
N LEU A 299 -24.82 19.94 6.38
CA LEU A 299 -23.76 18.92 6.48
C LEU A 299 -22.63 19.18 5.49
N LEU A 300 -22.92 19.69 4.29
CA LEU A 300 -21.88 20.04 3.32
C LEU A 300 -21.05 21.23 3.76
N GLU A 301 -21.70 22.24 4.35
CA GLU A 301 -21.08 23.48 4.82
C GLU A 301 -20.20 23.26 6.06
N THR A 302 -20.50 22.23 6.85
CA THR A 302 -19.77 21.93 8.09
C THR A 302 -18.47 21.19 7.75
N VAL A 303 -17.34 21.70 8.23
CA VAL A 303 -16.05 20.99 8.17
C VAL A 303 -15.87 20.20 9.48
N TYR A 304 -15.80 18.88 9.36
CA TYR A 304 -15.65 17.94 10.48
C TYR A 304 -14.19 17.60 10.76
N LEU A 305 -13.33 17.69 9.74
CA LEU A 305 -11.90 17.49 9.93
C LEU A 305 -11.26 18.71 10.61
N SER A 306 -10.50 18.49 11.69
CA SER A 306 -9.81 19.56 12.41
C SER A 306 -8.86 20.38 11.50
N ASP A 307 -8.79 21.69 11.70
CA ASP A 307 -7.92 22.60 10.96
C ASP A 307 -6.42 22.30 11.16
N GLY A 308 -6.07 21.61 12.25
CA GLY A 308 -4.70 21.20 12.55
C GLY A 308 -4.16 20.08 11.64
N VAL A 309 -5.04 19.36 10.94
CA VAL A 309 -4.67 18.24 10.07
C VAL A 309 -4.07 18.79 8.77
N ARG A 310 -2.75 18.65 8.64
CA ARG A 310 -2.01 19.06 7.43
C ARG A 310 -1.92 17.90 6.46
N VAL A 311 -2.25 18.15 5.20
CA VAL A 311 -2.00 17.21 4.11
C VAL A 311 -0.65 17.55 3.50
N ALA A 312 0.28 16.61 3.56
CA ALA A 312 1.58 16.75 2.92
C ALA A 312 1.49 16.35 1.43
N PRO A 313 2.36 16.88 0.56
CA PRO A 313 2.40 16.45 -0.84
C PRO A 313 2.60 14.95 -1.04
N ASN A 314 3.35 14.33 -0.13
CA ASN A 314 3.49 12.90 0.01
C ASN A 314 3.38 12.59 1.50
N ALA A 315 2.45 11.70 1.87
CA ALA A 315 2.32 11.26 3.25
C ALA A 315 3.62 10.57 3.72
N PRO A 316 4.22 11.00 4.85
CA PRO A 316 5.49 10.47 5.30
C PRO A 316 5.38 9.00 5.71
N PHE A 317 6.49 8.27 5.55
CA PHE A 317 6.68 6.97 6.18
C PHE A 317 7.19 7.20 7.60
N ARG A 318 6.68 6.44 8.57
CA ARG A 318 7.23 6.49 9.93
C ARG A 318 8.70 6.09 9.83
N VAL A 319 9.60 7.00 10.21
CA VAL A 319 11.02 6.64 10.36
C VAL A 319 11.08 5.60 11.47
N PRO A 320 11.74 4.44 11.28
CA PRO A 320 11.89 3.46 12.35
C PRO A 320 12.44 4.17 13.58
N THR A 321 11.60 4.31 14.60
CA THR A 321 12.04 4.89 15.86
C THR A 321 12.89 3.82 16.51
N VAL A 322 14.20 3.94 16.35
CA VAL A 322 15.14 3.18 17.16
C VAL A 322 14.81 3.58 18.60
N CYS A 323 14.20 2.69 19.37
CA CYS A 323 14.01 2.85 20.81
C CYS A 323 15.40 2.91 21.48
N GLY A 324 16.03 4.08 21.43
CA GLY A 324 17.08 4.48 22.36
C GLY A 324 16.40 5.12 23.56
N SER A 325 16.63 4.53 24.72
CA SER A 325 16.16 4.97 26.03
C SER A 325 16.21 6.49 26.22
N ALA A 326 15.12 7.04 26.74
CA ALA A 326 15.09 8.36 27.33
C ALA A 326 15.98 8.39 28.59
N THR A 327 16.97 9.27 28.61
CA THR A 327 17.37 10.04 29.80
C THR A 327 17.81 11.42 29.32
N GLY A 328 17.12 12.45 29.81
CA GLY A 328 17.25 13.83 29.34
C GLY A 328 18.39 14.63 29.94
N ALA A 329 18.58 15.80 29.32
CA ALA A 329 19.11 17.09 29.81
C ALA A 329 19.67 17.80 28.55
N GLY A 330 18.99 18.78 27.96
CA GLY A 330 18.80 20.10 28.55
C GLY A 330 20.06 20.95 28.30
N SER A 331 20.12 21.68 27.19
CA SER A 331 20.78 23.00 27.11
C SER A 331 20.64 23.57 25.70
N GLY A 332 20.14 24.80 25.60
CA GLY A 332 19.88 25.46 24.32
C GLY A 332 21.13 26.04 23.65
N SER A 333 20.89 26.69 22.50
CA SER A 333 21.43 27.99 22.12
C SER A 333 21.75 28.08 20.62
N ARG A 334 21.11 29.09 20.01
CA ARG A 334 21.59 29.95 18.91
C ARG A 334 21.93 29.30 17.56
N GLY A 335 20.96 29.47 16.64
CA GLY A 335 21.12 30.37 15.50
C GLY A 335 22.08 29.97 14.39
N SER A 336 21.55 29.64 13.22
CA SER A 336 22.19 30.05 11.98
C SER A 336 21.17 30.16 10.84
N SER A 337 20.83 31.41 10.56
CA SER A 337 20.32 31.88 9.28
C SER A 337 21.28 31.48 8.16
N ARG A 338 20.79 30.81 7.12
CA ARG A 338 21.41 30.85 5.80
C ARG A 338 20.37 31.14 4.74
N GLN A 339 20.52 32.35 4.22
CA GLN A 339 19.83 32.96 3.11
C GLN A 339 19.94 32.13 1.83
N ALA A 340 18.84 32.13 1.09
CA ALA A 340 18.81 31.87 -0.34
C ALA A 340 19.60 32.95 -1.10
N THR A 341 20.37 32.54 -2.10
CA THR A 341 20.88 33.42 -3.16
C THR A 341 20.22 33.03 -4.49
N PRO A 342 19.61 33.98 -5.23
CA PRO A 342 19.21 33.77 -6.60
C PRO A 342 20.39 34.11 -7.53
N ARG A 343 20.58 33.35 -8.61
CA ARG A 343 21.51 33.73 -9.68
C ARG A 343 20.73 34.09 -10.94
N ALA A 344 21.04 35.29 -11.42
CA ALA A 344 20.33 36.04 -12.43
C ALA A 344 20.52 35.55 -13.86
N SER A 345 19.54 35.92 -14.68
CA SER A 345 19.56 35.99 -16.13
C SER A 345 20.58 37.04 -16.63
N SER A 346 21.24 36.76 -17.76
CA SER A 346 21.79 37.80 -18.63
C SER A 346 21.25 37.64 -20.05
N ILE A 347 20.75 38.75 -20.57
CA ILE A 347 20.31 39.02 -21.94
C ILE A 347 21.42 39.79 -22.65
N ALA A 348 21.40 39.72 -24.00
CA ALA A 348 22.06 40.60 -24.99
C ALA A 348 23.40 40.06 -25.53
N ARG A 349 23.75 40.17 -26.82
CA ARG A 349 23.15 40.89 -27.96
C ARG A 349 23.86 40.48 -29.28
N THR A 350 23.07 40.36 -30.35
CA THR A 350 23.28 40.84 -31.74
C THR A 350 24.55 40.55 -32.58
N GLY A 351 24.28 40.15 -33.83
CA GLY A 351 25.03 40.46 -35.07
C GLY A 351 25.77 39.26 -35.65
N GLY A 352 25.61 38.78 -36.89
CA GLY A 352 24.96 39.31 -38.08
C GLY A 352 25.92 39.17 -39.27
N THR A 353 25.61 38.25 -40.22
CA THR A 353 26.00 38.24 -41.67
C THR A 353 27.51 38.05 -41.99
N ILE A 354 28.02 37.36 -43.02
CA ILE A 354 27.71 37.31 -44.48
C ILE A 354 28.40 36.06 -45.13
N ASP A 355 27.72 35.48 -46.14
CA ASP A 355 28.10 34.70 -47.35
C ASP A 355 29.14 33.56 -47.43
N GLY A 356 28.75 32.56 -48.24
CA GLY A 356 29.64 31.81 -49.15
C GLY A 356 29.10 30.46 -49.66
N THR A 357 28.26 30.48 -50.72
CA THR A 357 28.23 29.66 -51.97
C THR A 357 29.00 28.30 -52.03
N GLU A 358 28.64 27.18 -52.69
CA GLU A 358 27.82 26.77 -53.86
C GLU A 358 27.60 25.21 -53.81
N VAL A 359 26.41 24.65 -54.10
CA VAL A 359 25.95 23.94 -55.33
C VAL A 359 26.42 22.48 -55.55
N HIS A 360 25.48 21.50 -55.63
CA HIS A 360 25.24 20.66 -56.84
C HIS A 360 24.05 19.65 -56.73
N HIS A 361 23.13 19.77 -57.70
CA HIS A 361 22.33 18.80 -58.48
C HIS A 361 21.49 17.63 -57.87
N LEU A 362 20.14 17.79 -57.92
CA LEU A 362 19.09 17.08 -58.73
C LEU A 362 19.44 15.76 -59.51
N PRO A 363 18.45 14.98 -60.05
CA PRO A 363 17.05 14.67 -59.64
C PRO A 363 16.48 13.25 -60.04
N ARG A 364 15.19 13.02 -59.74
CA ARG A 364 14.11 12.38 -60.59
C ARG A 364 14.16 10.87 -60.92
N ALA A 365 13.08 10.12 -60.58
CA ALA A 365 12.12 9.54 -61.56
C ALA A 365 11.05 8.59 -60.97
N ALA A 366 9.81 8.83 -61.41
CA ALA A 366 8.78 7.90 -61.91
C ALA A 366 8.02 6.90 -60.99
N ALA A 367 6.70 7.11 -60.97
CA ALA A 367 5.57 6.21 -60.66
C ALA A 367 5.40 5.11 -61.77
N PRO A 368 4.30 4.30 -61.91
CA PRO A 368 2.98 4.32 -61.24
C PRO A 368 2.32 2.93 -60.96
N TYR A 369 1.14 2.91 -60.34
CA TYR A 369 -0.08 2.23 -60.83
C TYR A 369 -1.33 2.68 -60.05
N GLU A 370 -2.49 2.38 -60.64
CA GLU A 370 -3.71 3.17 -60.77
C GLU A 370 -4.86 2.87 -59.76
N VAL A 371 -5.67 3.91 -59.52
CA VAL A 371 -7.14 4.04 -59.63
C VAL A 371 -8.06 2.95 -59.04
N ALA A 372 -8.89 3.35 -58.07
CA ALA A 372 -10.36 3.26 -58.16
C ALA A 372 -11.03 4.23 -57.16
N THR A 373 -11.90 5.07 -57.69
CA THR A 373 -12.74 6.09 -57.06
C THR A 373 -14.02 5.50 -56.45
N GLY A 374 -14.51 6.14 -55.38
CA GLY A 374 -15.84 5.94 -54.83
C GLY A 374 -16.31 7.21 -54.11
N ASP A 375 -17.07 8.02 -54.83
CA ASP A 375 -17.83 9.18 -54.35
C ASP A 375 -18.83 8.79 -53.24
N ALA A 376 -19.03 9.68 -52.26
CA ALA A 376 -20.33 10.33 -52.02
C ALA A 376 -20.38 11.17 -50.73
N ALA A 377 -20.68 12.46 -50.94
CA ALA A 377 -21.68 13.27 -50.25
C ALA A 377 -21.48 13.70 -48.78
N VAL A 378 -21.00 14.94 -48.65
CA VAL A 378 -21.18 15.86 -47.51
C VAL A 378 -22.58 16.49 -47.58
N PRO A 379 -23.37 16.56 -46.49
CA PRO A 379 -24.55 17.43 -46.45
C PRO A 379 -24.26 18.77 -45.73
N PRO A 380 -25.03 19.84 -46.04
CA PRO A 380 -24.62 21.22 -45.81
C PRO A 380 -25.18 21.87 -44.55
N PHE A 381 -24.49 22.95 -44.15
CA PHE A 381 -24.83 23.92 -43.13
C PHE A 381 -26.16 24.64 -43.37
N THR A 382 -26.92 24.89 -42.31
CA THR A 382 -27.97 25.91 -42.28
C THR A 382 -27.77 26.88 -41.13
N ASP A 383 -27.60 28.16 -41.48
CA ASP A 383 -27.62 29.32 -40.59
C ASP A 383 -28.99 29.51 -39.92
N ARG A 384 -28.99 29.76 -38.60
CA ARG A 384 -30.15 30.36 -37.91
C ARG A 384 -29.71 31.51 -37.01
N LYS A 385 -30.37 32.64 -37.24
CA LYS A 385 -30.20 33.94 -36.58
C LYS A 385 -30.67 33.94 -35.12
N ARG A 386 -29.76 34.39 -34.25
CA ARG A 386 -29.88 35.35 -33.12
C ARG A 386 -31.22 35.48 -32.36
N ALA A 387 -31.15 35.31 -31.04
CA ALA A 387 -31.91 36.11 -30.08
C ALA A 387 -31.00 36.56 -28.92
N ARG A 388 -31.20 37.81 -28.48
CA ARG A 388 -30.45 38.55 -27.46
C ARG A 388 -30.86 38.13 -26.02
N SER A 389 -29.93 38.42 -25.10
CA SER A 389 -29.84 38.27 -23.64
C SER A 389 -31.08 38.63 -22.79
N PRO A 390 -31.09 38.35 -21.47
CA PRO A 390 -30.33 39.18 -20.51
C PRO A 390 -29.57 38.43 -19.40
N SER A 391 -28.49 39.07 -18.95
CA SER A 391 -27.74 38.80 -17.72
C SER A 391 -28.59 39.11 -16.47
N PRO A 392 -28.21 38.57 -15.30
CA PRO A 392 -27.82 39.48 -14.22
C PRO A 392 -26.57 39.04 -13.43
N GLU A 393 -25.73 40.05 -13.24
CA GLU A 393 -25.01 40.50 -12.04
C GLU A 393 -24.60 39.53 -10.90
N VAL A 394 -23.27 39.48 -10.72
CA VAL A 394 -22.46 39.78 -9.51
C VAL A 394 -22.98 39.32 -8.14
N SER A 395 -22.23 38.41 -7.50
CA SER A 395 -21.45 38.70 -6.28
C SER A 395 -21.21 37.45 -5.43
N ALA A 396 -19.93 37.24 -5.08
CA ALA A 396 -19.41 37.04 -3.73
C ALA A 396 -18.35 35.94 -3.69
N ALA A 397 -17.10 36.37 -3.88
CA ALA A 397 -15.95 35.69 -3.31
C ALA A 397 -16.04 35.81 -1.79
N VAL A 398 -16.07 34.68 -1.08
CA VAL A 398 -15.97 34.65 0.39
C VAL A 398 -14.59 34.10 0.74
N SER A 399 -13.66 35.03 0.96
CA SER A 399 -12.51 34.83 1.84
C SER A 399 -13.01 34.95 3.27
N LEU A 400 -12.70 34.00 4.17
CA LEU A 400 -12.59 34.28 5.61
C LEU A 400 -11.71 33.21 6.31
N SER A 401 -10.51 33.62 6.71
CA SER A 401 -9.98 33.29 8.04
C SER A 401 -10.84 34.01 9.09
N PRO A 402 -10.87 33.55 10.37
CA PRO A 402 -10.09 34.31 11.35
C PRO A 402 -9.52 33.51 12.54
N SER A 403 -8.58 34.19 13.18
CA SER A 403 -7.95 33.94 14.48
C SER A 403 -8.73 34.67 15.60
N VAL A 404 -8.59 34.21 16.85
CA VAL A 404 -8.57 34.94 18.16
C VAL A 404 -9.36 34.27 19.31
N ARG A 405 -8.58 33.72 20.27
CA ARG A 405 -8.65 33.72 21.77
C ARG A 405 -9.99 33.63 22.55
N SER A 406 -10.15 32.54 23.33
CA SER A 406 -10.09 32.37 24.83
C SER A 406 -10.81 33.37 25.78
N PRO A 407 -11.09 33.09 27.08
CA PRO A 407 -11.24 31.84 27.90
C PRO A 407 -12.56 31.79 28.72
N CYS A 408 -12.85 30.70 29.44
CA CYS A 408 -13.12 30.70 30.90
C CYS A 408 -13.51 29.32 31.46
N GLU A 409 -13.22 29.20 32.75
CA GLU A 409 -13.11 28.04 33.63
C GLU A 409 -14.45 27.50 34.15
N GLY A 410 -14.40 26.29 34.72
CA GLY A 410 -15.48 25.71 35.55
C GLY A 410 -15.07 24.39 36.18
N LYS A 411 -14.46 24.47 37.36
CA LYS A 411 -14.03 23.42 38.30
C LYS A 411 -15.21 22.70 38.98
N VAL A 412 -14.83 21.71 39.81
CA VAL A 412 -15.54 21.01 40.92
C VAL A 412 -16.01 19.61 40.50
N ALA A 413 -15.35 18.50 40.86
CA ALA A 413 -14.83 17.96 42.12
C ALA A 413 -15.80 16.98 42.80
N GLU A 414 -15.19 15.83 43.13
CA GLU A 414 -15.34 15.06 44.38
C GLU A 414 -16.40 13.96 44.53
N GLU A 415 -15.83 12.81 44.94
CA GLU A 415 -16.21 11.98 46.09
C GLU A 415 -17.06 10.70 45.86
N GLU A 416 -16.30 9.59 45.89
CA GLU A 416 -16.22 8.64 47.01
C GLU A 416 -17.10 7.37 47.10
N GLU A 417 -16.34 6.29 47.37
CA GLU A 417 -16.51 5.24 48.39
C GLU A 417 -17.16 3.87 48.09
N GLU A 418 -16.31 2.86 48.40
CA GLU A 418 -16.57 1.59 49.09
C GLU A 418 -17.42 0.50 48.37
N GLU A 419 -17.19 -0.81 48.49
CA GLU A 419 -16.64 -1.58 49.60
C GLU A 419 -16.22 -3.03 49.18
N SER A 420 -15.23 -3.58 49.91
CA SER A 420 -14.90 -4.99 50.29
C SER A 420 -15.37 -6.23 49.48
N CYS A 421 -14.48 -7.24 49.33
CA CYS A 421 -14.38 -8.38 50.25
C CYS A 421 -13.28 -9.41 49.84
N ALA A 422 -12.70 -10.04 50.85
CA ALA A 422 -11.52 -10.91 50.84
C ALA A 422 -11.77 -12.36 50.36
N GLN A 423 -10.71 -13.06 49.95
CA GLN A 423 -10.34 -14.35 50.54
C GLN A 423 -8.96 -14.85 50.11
N GLU A 424 -8.10 -15.04 51.12
CA GLU A 424 -6.85 -15.78 51.12
C GLU A 424 -7.09 -17.28 50.95
N ARG A 425 -6.13 -18.00 50.35
CA ARG A 425 -5.78 -19.37 50.76
C ARG A 425 -4.38 -19.76 50.29
N GLU A 426 -3.54 -19.91 51.30
CA GLU A 426 -2.18 -20.43 51.32
C GLU A 426 -2.22 -21.97 51.29
N CYS A 427 -1.30 -22.63 50.57
CA CYS A 427 -0.94 -24.04 50.81
C CYS A 427 0.48 -24.34 50.28
N THR A 428 1.24 -24.99 51.14
CA THR A 428 2.69 -25.18 51.19
C THR A 428 3.17 -26.41 50.41
N GLU A 429 4.46 -26.40 50.04
CA GLU A 429 5.26 -27.47 49.42
C GLU A 429 5.33 -28.79 50.24
N PRO A 430 5.94 -29.86 49.69
CA PRO A 430 7.36 -30.09 50.02
C PRO A 430 8.25 -30.66 48.89
N ALA A 431 9.56 -30.49 49.11
CA ALA A 431 10.71 -30.90 48.30
C ALA A 431 11.06 -32.40 48.35
N VAL A 432 11.73 -32.90 47.30
CA VAL A 432 12.51 -34.15 47.31
C VAL A 432 13.78 -34.00 46.44
N GLU A 433 14.93 -34.26 47.04
CA GLU A 433 16.27 -34.30 46.44
C GLU A 433 16.53 -35.56 45.59
N GLY A 434 17.45 -35.46 44.63
CA GLY A 434 18.02 -36.61 43.93
C GLY A 434 19.15 -36.24 42.95
N SER A 435 20.39 -36.30 43.43
CA SER A 435 21.65 -36.20 42.65
C SER A 435 21.92 -37.45 41.80
N LEU A 436 22.46 -37.29 40.58
CA LEU A 436 23.34 -38.27 39.91
C LEU A 436 24.17 -37.58 38.80
N SER A 437 25.35 -38.14 38.52
CA SER A 437 26.55 -37.51 37.94
C SER A 437 26.92 -37.93 36.50
N SER A 438 27.60 -37.01 35.77
CA SER A 438 28.53 -37.15 34.60
C SER A 438 27.94 -37.31 33.17
N PRO A 439 28.69 -37.04 32.06
CA PRO A 439 29.97 -36.31 31.84
C PRO A 439 29.92 -35.17 30.77
N ASP A 440 31.00 -34.37 30.70
CA ASP A 440 31.18 -33.17 29.83
C ASP A 440 31.35 -33.44 28.30
N PRO A 441 30.66 -32.69 27.41
CA PRO A 441 30.92 -32.66 25.98
C PRO A 441 31.11 -31.22 25.45
N LEU A 442 32.30 -30.61 25.57
CA LEU A 442 32.51 -29.22 25.10
C LEU A 442 33.76 -28.99 24.24
N SER A 443 34.20 -29.98 23.43
CA SER A 443 35.36 -29.79 22.54
C SER A 443 35.11 -29.84 21.03
N ASP A 444 33.89 -30.17 20.56
CA ASP A 444 33.62 -30.37 19.11
C ASP A 444 32.92 -29.19 18.39
N SER A 445 32.44 -28.18 19.11
CA SER A 445 31.53 -27.17 18.53
C SER A 445 32.21 -26.10 17.68
N ARG A 446 33.53 -25.90 17.80
CA ARG A 446 34.28 -24.85 17.08
C ARG A 446 34.65 -25.27 15.65
N SER A 447 34.89 -26.55 15.40
CA SER A 447 35.25 -27.06 14.07
C SER A 447 34.08 -26.96 13.07
N GLY A 448 32.85 -27.25 13.54
CA GLY A 448 31.66 -27.22 12.69
C GLY A 448 31.27 -25.83 12.17
N LEU A 449 31.59 -24.75 12.90
CA LEU A 449 31.26 -23.38 12.48
C LEU A 449 32.17 -22.89 11.35
N LEU A 450 33.46 -23.22 11.40
CA LEU A 450 34.43 -22.84 10.37
C LEU A 450 34.16 -23.56 9.05
N GLU A 451 33.83 -24.86 9.12
CA GLU A 451 33.46 -25.66 7.95
C GLU A 451 32.15 -25.16 7.31
N ARG A 452 31.20 -24.67 8.12
CA ARG A 452 29.94 -24.10 7.61
C ARG A 452 30.14 -22.77 6.90
N ASN A 453 30.97 -21.89 7.47
CA ASN A 453 31.25 -20.57 6.90
C ASN A 453 32.01 -20.69 5.56
N THR A 454 32.94 -21.63 5.45
CA THR A 454 33.67 -21.91 4.19
C THR A 454 32.74 -22.49 3.12
N LYS A 455 31.85 -23.42 3.47
CA LYS A 455 30.81 -23.94 2.56
C LYS A 455 29.87 -22.84 2.07
N TRP A 456 29.47 -21.92 2.95
CA TRP A 456 28.59 -20.82 2.57
C TRP A 456 29.28 -19.82 1.63
N ALA A 457 30.54 -19.46 1.90
CA ALA A 457 31.33 -18.61 1.02
C ALA A 457 31.50 -19.24 -0.38
N ALA A 458 31.68 -20.57 -0.46
CA ALA A 458 31.74 -21.30 -1.73
C ALA A 458 30.42 -21.21 -2.51
N LEU A 459 29.28 -21.37 -1.84
CA LEU A 459 27.96 -21.23 -2.47
C LEU A 459 27.69 -19.81 -2.97
N GLN A 460 28.13 -18.79 -2.23
CA GLN A 460 28.01 -17.39 -2.66
C GLN A 460 28.84 -17.12 -3.93
N ARG A 461 30.05 -17.68 -4.02
CA ARG A 461 30.89 -17.57 -5.23
C ARG A 461 30.27 -18.31 -6.43
N LEU A 462 29.72 -19.50 -6.21
CA LEU A 462 29.02 -20.26 -7.25
C LEU A 462 27.82 -19.49 -7.81
N ALA A 463 27.00 -18.89 -6.94
CA ALA A 463 25.85 -18.08 -7.36
C ALA A 463 26.26 -16.83 -8.16
N ILE A 464 27.41 -16.23 -7.83
CA ILE A 464 27.98 -15.12 -8.60
C ILE A 464 28.42 -15.61 -9.98
N GLU A 465 29.09 -16.75 -10.07
CA GLU A 465 29.54 -17.32 -11.35
C GLU A 465 28.38 -17.66 -12.27
N GLU A 466 27.33 -18.31 -11.75
CA GLU A 466 26.11 -18.63 -12.51
C GLU A 466 25.44 -17.35 -13.03
N ALA A 467 25.30 -16.32 -12.19
CA ALA A 467 24.72 -15.04 -12.60
C ALA A 467 25.56 -14.30 -13.65
N LEU A 468 26.90 -14.42 -13.59
CA LEU A 468 27.79 -13.86 -14.60
C LEU A 468 27.72 -14.65 -15.90
N ASP A 469 27.67 -15.99 -15.84
CA ASP A 469 27.55 -16.84 -17.02
C ASP A 469 26.23 -16.58 -17.76
N ASP A 470 25.12 -16.46 -17.03
CA ASP A 470 23.81 -16.08 -17.59
C ASP A 470 23.84 -14.69 -18.23
N LEU A 471 24.50 -13.72 -17.57
CA LEU A 471 24.56 -12.34 -18.06
C LEU A 471 25.45 -12.19 -19.31
N PHE A 472 26.53 -12.96 -19.39
CA PHE A 472 27.52 -12.88 -20.46
C PHE A 472 27.35 -13.93 -21.55
N HIS A 473 26.34 -14.79 -21.43
CA HIS A 473 26.09 -15.83 -22.43
C HIS A 473 25.87 -15.22 -23.82
N GLY A 474 26.75 -15.58 -24.76
CA GLY A 474 26.68 -15.14 -26.15
C GLY A 474 27.11 -13.70 -26.42
N LEU A 475 27.69 -12.98 -25.45
CA LEU A 475 28.17 -11.62 -25.63
C LEU A 475 29.61 -11.57 -26.18
N THR A 476 29.88 -10.61 -27.07
CA THR A 476 31.22 -10.34 -27.61
C THR A 476 32.01 -9.41 -26.69
N LYS A 477 33.33 -9.26 -26.91
CA LYS A 477 34.15 -8.30 -26.15
C LYS A 477 33.60 -6.88 -26.20
N THR A 478 33.10 -6.44 -27.35
CA THR A 478 32.53 -5.09 -27.50
C THR A 478 31.23 -4.92 -26.71
N ASP A 479 30.36 -5.94 -26.69
CA ASP A 479 29.14 -5.92 -25.89
C ASP A 479 29.45 -5.87 -24.38
N ILE A 480 30.45 -6.66 -23.94
CA ILE A 480 30.89 -6.68 -22.54
C ILE A 480 31.48 -5.33 -22.13
N ALA A 481 32.26 -4.67 -23.01
CA ALA A 481 32.83 -3.35 -22.72
C ALA A 481 31.76 -2.25 -22.56
N GLN A 482 30.60 -2.38 -23.21
CA GLN A 482 29.51 -1.42 -23.13
C GLN A 482 28.58 -1.66 -21.92
N LEU A 483 28.67 -2.82 -21.26
CA LEU A 483 27.86 -3.13 -20.10
C LEU A 483 28.24 -2.26 -18.90
N ARG A 484 27.25 -1.50 -18.41
CA ARG A 484 27.43 -0.66 -17.22
C ARG A 484 27.55 -1.54 -15.97
N TRP A 485 28.56 -1.29 -15.14
CA TRP A 485 28.78 -2.00 -13.88
C TRP A 485 27.54 -2.08 -12.96
N LYS A 486 26.67 -1.05 -13.00
CA LYS A 486 25.41 -1.05 -12.24
C LYS A 486 24.49 -2.23 -12.59
N VAL A 487 24.47 -2.66 -13.85
CA VAL A 487 23.66 -3.80 -14.33
C VAL A 487 24.23 -5.11 -13.79
N VAL A 488 25.55 -5.28 -13.93
CA VAL A 488 26.28 -6.45 -13.41
C VAL A 488 26.09 -6.59 -11.90
N ARG A 489 26.28 -5.49 -11.15
CA ARG A 489 26.06 -5.43 -9.70
C ARG A 489 24.64 -5.80 -9.32
N SER A 490 23.63 -5.27 -10.03
CA SER A 490 22.22 -5.57 -9.74
C SER A 490 21.91 -7.06 -9.89
N ARG A 491 22.48 -7.73 -10.90
CA ARG A 491 22.29 -9.17 -11.11
C ARG A 491 22.99 -10.02 -10.06
N ILE A 492 24.19 -9.64 -9.65
CA ILE A 492 24.91 -10.30 -8.54
C ILE A 492 24.12 -10.18 -7.23
N GLU A 493 23.63 -8.99 -6.89
CA GLU A 493 22.84 -8.76 -5.69
C GLU A 493 21.53 -9.57 -5.70
N GLU A 494 20.89 -9.73 -6.87
CA GLU A 494 19.71 -10.57 -7.06
C GLU A 494 20.01 -12.06 -6.87
N ALA A 495 21.12 -12.56 -7.43
CA ALA A 495 21.54 -13.95 -7.26
C ALA A 495 21.87 -14.28 -5.80
N LEU A 496 22.62 -13.40 -5.11
CA LEU A 496 22.93 -13.56 -3.69
C LEU A 496 21.68 -13.48 -2.80
N ARG A 497 20.69 -12.64 -3.17
CA ARG A 497 19.40 -12.58 -2.49
C ARG A 497 18.62 -13.89 -2.67
N THR A 498 18.63 -14.45 -3.87
CA THR A 498 17.98 -15.73 -4.18
C THR A 498 18.62 -16.89 -3.41
N LEU A 499 19.95 -16.92 -3.32
CA LEU A 499 20.68 -17.88 -2.50
C LEU A 499 20.33 -17.74 -1.01
N SER A 500 20.23 -16.50 -0.52
CA SER A 500 19.86 -16.22 0.87
C SER A 500 18.43 -16.70 1.20
N CYS A 501 17.51 -16.61 0.25
CA CYS A 501 16.14 -17.14 0.37
C CYS A 501 16.08 -18.68 0.39
N ARG A 502 17.11 -19.36 -0.16
CA ARG A 502 17.21 -20.83 -0.16
C ARG A 502 17.88 -21.39 1.09
N ARG A 503 18.41 -20.55 1.99
CA ARG A 503 19.05 -21.01 3.22
C ARG A 503 17.99 -21.68 4.12
N PRO A 504 18.11 -22.98 4.45
CA PRO A 504 17.24 -23.59 5.45
C PRO A 504 17.46 -22.88 6.80
N PRO A 505 16.40 -22.63 7.60
CA PRO A 505 16.54 -21.94 8.87
C PRO A 505 17.51 -22.71 9.75
N GLU A 506 18.58 -22.06 10.17
CA GLU A 506 19.56 -22.68 11.05
C GLU A 506 18.89 -23.04 12.36
N GLN A 507 18.90 -24.34 12.67
CA GLN A 507 18.55 -24.88 13.97
C GLN A 507 19.50 -24.23 14.97
N LYS A 508 19.04 -23.21 15.70
CA LYS A 508 19.76 -22.62 16.82
C LYS A 508 19.96 -23.72 17.85
N VAL A 509 21.16 -24.30 17.89
CA VAL A 509 21.59 -25.18 18.97
C VAL A 509 21.77 -24.27 20.18
N TYR A 510 20.75 -24.20 21.02
CA TYR A 510 20.86 -23.61 22.35
C TYR A 510 21.65 -24.59 23.21
N ALA A 511 22.93 -24.29 23.45
CA ALA A 511 23.65 -24.87 24.57
C ALA A 511 23.00 -24.30 25.85
N ALA A 512 22.23 -25.14 26.55
CA ALA A 512 21.75 -24.85 27.88
C ALA A 512 22.91 -25.11 28.85
N GLY A 513 23.43 -24.04 29.46
CA GLY A 513 24.34 -24.10 30.58
C GLY A 513 23.94 -23.05 31.60
N GLU A 514 23.35 -23.51 32.71
CA GLU A 514 23.15 -22.72 33.93
C GLU A 514 24.50 -22.31 34.50
N GLY A 515 24.59 -21.08 35.03
CA GLY A 515 25.76 -20.68 35.83
C GLY A 515 25.94 -19.17 35.94
N ALA A 516 25.44 -18.63 37.05
CA ALA A 516 25.85 -17.42 37.77
C ALA A 516 26.84 -16.43 37.13
N GLY A 517 26.36 -15.20 36.99
CA GLY A 517 27.03 -13.95 37.37
C GLY A 517 28.47 -13.70 36.93
N ALA A 518 28.66 -12.79 35.98
CA ALA A 518 29.61 -11.68 36.10
C ALA A 518 29.42 -10.71 34.91
N ASP A 519 29.47 -9.42 35.23
CA ASP A 519 29.72 -8.32 34.31
C ASP A 519 30.76 -8.68 33.25
N LEU A 520 30.38 -8.60 31.98
CA LEU A 520 31.33 -8.33 30.89
C LEU A 520 30.59 -7.69 29.72
N MET A 521 30.83 -6.40 29.52
CA MET A 521 30.48 -5.70 28.30
C MET A 521 31.19 -6.35 27.11
N MET A 522 30.44 -7.04 26.27
CA MET A 522 30.87 -7.41 24.92
C MET A 522 29.93 -6.76 23.91
N SER A 523 30.30 -5.54 23.55
CA SER A 523 29.88 -4.90 22.30
C SER A 523 30.62 -5.61 21.16
N GLY A 524 29.94 -6.45 20.39
CA GLY A 524 30.56 -7.13 19.25
C GLY A 524 29.62 -8.10 18.55
N GLY A 525 29.08 -7.71 17.38
CA GLY A 525 28.35 -8.67 16.54
C GLY A 525 27.55 -8.13 15.36
N ALA A 526 27.46 -6.81 15.15
CA ALA A 526 26.70 -6.25 14.01
C ALA A 526 27.58 -5.86 12.80
N SER A 527 28.90 -6.08 12.83
CA SER A 527 29.82 -5.54 11.81
C SER A 527 30.27 -6.53 10.73
N SER A 528 29.78 -7.77 10.67
CA SER A 528 30.35 -8.79 9.76
C SER A 528 29.61 -8.97 8.42
N LEU A 529 28.44 -8.37 8.21
CA LEU A 529 27.70 -8.55 6.95
C LEU A 529 28.08 -7.53 5.88
N GLY A 530 28.53 -6.33 6.29
CA GLY A 530 29.06 -5.32 5.37
C GLY A 530 30.32 -5.81 4.67
N SER A 531 31.34 -6.22 5.44
CA SER A 531 32.65 -6.60 4.91
C SER A 531 32.63 -7.76 3.91
N ASN A 532 31.64 -8.66 3.97
CA ASN A 532 31.55 -9.79 3.03
C ASN A 532 31.03 -9.36 1.64
N MET A 533 30.23 -8.28 1.53
CA MET A 533 29.69 -7.87 0.25
C MET A 533 30.75 -7.20 -0.63
N GLU A 534 31.63 -6.36 -0.06
CA GLU A 534 32.72 -5.75 -0.82
C GLU A 534 33.68 -6.81 -1.39
N ASP A 535 34.03 -7.84 -0.62
CA ASP A 535 34.89 -8.94 -1.06
C ASP A 535 34.25 -9.76 -2.20
N LEU A 536 32.95 -10.03 -2.11
CA LEU A 536 32.19 -10.72 -3.15
C LEU A 536 32.05 -9.88 -4.44
N LEU A 537 31.87 -8.57 -4.31
CA LEU A 537 31.84 -7.67 -5.46
C LEU A 537 33.23 -7.53 -6.10
N GLN A 538 34.30 -7.56 -5.30
CA GLN A 538 35.67 -7.58 -5.82
C GLN A 538 35.96 -8.89 -6.56
N TYR A 539 35.56 -10.04 -5.99
CA TYR A 539 35.61 -11.33 -6.68
C TYR A 539 34.89 -11.30 -8.02
N ALA A 540 33.68 -10.74 -8.07
CA ALA A 540 32.92 -10.63 -9.31
C ALA A 540 33.60 -9.75 -10.37
N LYS A 541 34.29 -8.67 -9.96
CA LYS A 541 35.08 -7.84 -10.89
C LYS A 541 36.25 -8.62 -11.48
N ASP A 542 36.93 -9.43 -10.68
CA ASP A 542 38.07 -10.24 -11.15
C ASP A 542 37.58 -11.33 -12.10
N GLN A 543 36.44 -11.96 -11.81
CA GLN A 543 35.77 -12.92 -12.69
C GLN A 543 35.29 -12.29 -14.02
N LEU A 544 34.87 -11.02 -13.99
CA LEU A 544 34.47 -10.28 -15.18
C LEU A 544 35.67 -10.00 -16.10
N ARG A 545 36.85 -9.70 -15.55
CA ARG A 545 38.09 -9.54 -16.34
C ARG A 545 38.45 -10.84 -17.06
N VAL A 546 38.42 -11.98 -16.35
CA VAL A 546 38.71 -13.30 -16.93
C VAL A 546 37.74 -13.64 -18.08
N ARG A 547 36.44 -13.34 -17.92
CA ARG A 547 35.42 -13.58 -18.96
C ARG A 547 35.58 -12.65 -20.16
N TYR A 548 35.88 -11.37 -19.93
CA TYR A 548 36.18 -10.42 -20.99
C TYR A 548 37.35 -10.88 -21.86
N ASP A 549 38.43 -11.38 -21.25
CA ASP A 549 39.61 -11.85 -22.00
C ASP A 549 39.30 -13.08 -22.86
N ARG A 550 38.38 -13.93 -22.41
CA ARG A 550 37.94 -15.18 -23.08
C ARG A 550 36.83 -15.00 -24.11
N ALA A 551 36.10 -13.88 -24.08
CA ALA A 551 34.99 -13.64 -24.99
C ALA A 551 35.46 -13.53 -26.47
N PRO A 552 34.63 -13.90 -27.44
CA PRO A 552 34.96 -13.72 -28.85
C PRO A 552 35.16 -12.23 -29.18
N ALA A 553 36.14 -11.96 -30.05
CA ALA A 553 36.55 -10.62 -30.45
C ALA A 553 35.40 -9.82 -31.08
#